data_AF-W7CUA4-F1
#
_entry.id   AF-W7CUA4-F1
#
_cell.length_a   1.000
_cell.length_b   1.000
_cell.length_c   1.000
_cell.angle_alpha   90.00
_cell.angle_beta   90.00
_cell.angle_gamma   90.00
#
_symmetry.space_group_name_H-M   'P 1'
#
loop_
_entity.id
_entity.type
_entity.pdbx_description
1 polymer ?
#
loop_
_entity_poly.entity_id
_entity_poly.type
_entity_poly.pdbx_seq_one_letter_code
_entity_poly.pdbx_strand_id
1 'polypeptide(L)'
;MNVVIKNLPAEEKVYFNEELKQSEDALFNTTMILQTGKLVFCNAGGYIYHTGHDSTVDKFKSPVDIQDKILVFFEQLFEKNRAVNDGEISSYAQSMVLYELNWRFKQHTLFPYHLKEADFEMWMKRLKKIFKEISVDTILHQPLMDYYHKIHFIERFKEEIRVENNSYGISFIIKTN
;
A
#
# COMPACT_ATOMS: atom_id res chain seq x y z
N MET A 1 11.69 5.00 14.04
CA MET A 1 12.35 3.81 13.47
C MET A 1 13.84 4.10 13.37
N ASN A 2 14.71 3.14 13.68
CA ASN A 2 16.15 3.29 13.47
C ASN A 2 16.54 2.43 12.26
N VAL A 3 17.18 3.03 11.26
CA VAL A 3 17.67 2.32 10.07
C VAL A 3 19.18 2.45 10.01
N VAL A 4 19.85 1.33 9.74
CA VAL A 4 21.29 1.31 9.48
C VAL A 4 21.47 1.03 8.00
N ILE A 5 22.03 2.00 7.28
CA ILE A 5 22.30 1.88 5.85
C ILE A 5 23.81 1.92 5.60
N LYS A 6 24.26 1.17 4.60
CA LYS A 6 25.60 1.37 4.04
C LYS A 6 25.65 2.77 3.43
N ASN A 7 26.74 3.50 3.63
CA ASN A 7 26.94 4.79 2.97
C ASN A 7 27.06 4.57 1.45
N LEU A 8 26.11 5.11 0.70
CA LEU A 8 26.05 5.00 -0.75
C LEU A 8 26.78 6.16 -1.44
N PRO A 9 27.27 5.97 -2.69
CA PRO A 9 27.70 7.05 -3.56
C PRO A 9 26.63 8.14 -3.69
N ALA A 10 27.03 9.38 -3.95
CA ALA A 10 26.14 10.55 -3.89
C ALA A 10 24.94 10.43 -4.84
N GLU A 11 25.15 9.84 -6.00
CA GLU A 11 24.20 9.57 -7.08
C GLU A 11 23.22 8.43 -6.78
N GLU A 12 23.56 7.54 -5.83
CA GLU A 12 22.72 6.41 -5.40
C GLU A 12 21.98 6.70 -4.09
N LYS A 13 22.28 7.83 -3.43
CA LYS A 13 21.70 8.17 -2.13
C LYS A 13 20.18 8.31 -2.22
N VAL A 14 19.51 7.55 -1.37
CA VAL A 14 18.08 7.70 -1.08
C VAL A 14 17.95 8.56 0.17
N TYR A 15 17.01 9.50 0.16
CA TYR A 15 16.68 10.35 1.30
C TYR A 15 15.21 10.14 1.69
N PHE A 16 14.88 10.47 2.94
CA PHE A 16 13.48 10.56 3.35
C PHE A 16 12.78 11.67 2.57
N ASN A 17 11.52 11.44 2.22
CA ASN A 17 10.69 12.49 1.63
C ASN A 17 10.08 13.35 2.74
N GLU A 18 10.58 14.58 2.92
CA GLU A 18 10.12 15.52 3.95
C GLU A 18 8.71 16.10 3.70
N GLU A 19 8.18 15.93 2.49
CA GLU A 19 6.81 16.30 2.14
C GLU A 19 5.78 15.32 2.73
N LEU A 20 6.19 14.06 2.94
CA LEU A 20 5.35 13.05 3.57
C LEU A 20 5.35 13.24 5.09
N LYS A 21 4.18 13.55 5.65
CA LYS A 21 3.99 13.67 7.11
C LYS A 21 3.77 12.32 7.82
N GLN A 22 3.56 11.27 7.03
CA GLN A 22 3.44 9.88 7.46
C GLN A 22 3.88 8.99 6.29
N SER A 23 4.37 7.78 6.60
CA SER A 23 4.78 6.76 5.62
C SER A 23 6.01 7.15 4.80
N GLU A 24 6.73 8.20 5.21
CA GLU A 24 8.04 8.56 4.67
C GLU A 24 9.07 7.45 4.89
N ASP A 25 8.92 6.77 6.02
CA ASP A 25 9.77 5.69 6.49
C ASP A 25 9.54 4.41 5.68
N ALA A 26 8.28 4.08 5.42
CA ALA A 26 7.86 3.03 4.51
C ALA A 26 8.31 3.28 3.07
N LEU A 27 8.21 4.53 2.58
CA LEU A 27 8.68 4.90 1.24
C LEU A 27 10.20 4.74 1.14
N PHE A 28 10.93 5.26 2.12
CA PHE A 28 12.39 5.16 2.19
C PHE A 28 12.86 3.70 2.18
N ASN A 29 12.36 2.88 3.11
CA ASN A 29 12.74 1.47 3.23
C ASN A 29 12.40 0.69 1.97
N THR A 30 11.22 0.93 1.39
CA THR A 30 10.83 0.25 0.15
C THR A 30 11.75 0.64 -0.98
N THR A 31 12.07 1.93 -1.14
CA THR A 31 13.00 2.40 -2.17
C THR A 31 14.37 1.72 -2.04
N MET A 32 14.90 1.61 -0.82
CA MET A 32 16.15 0.90 -0.55
C MET A 32 16.08 -0.59 -0.88
N ILE A 33 15.00 -1.26 -0.52
CA ILE A 33 14.80 -2.69 -0.83
C ILE A 33 14.74 -2.91 -2.34
N LEU A 34 14.03 -2.05 -3.06
CA LEU A 34 13.85 -2.18 -4.51
C LEU A 34 15.17 -2.03 -5.28
N GLN A 35 16.13 -1.25 -4.79
CA GLN A 35 17.47 -1.17 -5.40
C GLN A 35 18.24 -2.50 -5.33
N THR A 36 18.00 -3.30 -4.28
CA THR A 36 18.76 -4.54 -4.06
C THR A 36 18.00 -5.80 -4.46
N GLY A 37 16.67 -5.74 -4.45
CA GLY A 37 15.78 -6.89 -4.63
C GLY A 37 15.92 -7.96 -3.54
N LYS A 38 16.59 -7.65 -2.42
CA LYS A 38 16.98 -8.63 -1.39
C LYS A 38 16.39 -8.25 -0.04
N LEU A 39 15.80 -9.24 0.62
CA LEU A 39 15.28 -9.13 1.98
C LEU A 39 15.80 -10.30 2.81
N VAL A 40 16.37 -10.00 3.97
CA VAL A 40 16.86 -11.00 4.93
C VAL A 40 16.25 -10.68 6.28
N PHE A 41 15.69 -11.70 6.93
CA PHE A 41 15.07 -11.57 8.25
C PHE A 41 15.98 -12.15 9.34
N CYS A 42 16.08 -11.45 10.46
CA CYS A 42 16.79 -11.92 11.66
C CYS A 42 15.78 -12.20 12.77
N ASN A 43 15.68 -13.46 13.21
CA ASN A 43 14.73 -13.87 14.26
C ASN A 43 15.17 -13.48 15.68
N ALA A 44 16.38 -12.93 15.85
CA ALA A 44 16.90 -12.55 17.16
C ALA A 44 16.56 -11.10 17.57
N GLY A 45 16.10 -10.28 16.61
CA GLY A 45 15.72 -8.89 16.85
C GLY A 45 14.22 -8.72 17.10
N GLY A 46 13.85 -7.68 17.85
CA GLY A 46 12.46 -7.28 18.06
C GLY A 46 12.32 -5.76 18.03
N TYR A 47 11.14 -5.28 17.67
CA TYR A 47 10.81 -3.85 17.74
C TYR A 47 10.20 -3.52 19.10
N ILE A 48 10.67 -2.43 19.72
CA ILE A 48 10.01 -1.84 20.87
C ILE A 48 9.02 -0.79 20.32
N TYR A 49 7.74 -1.16 20.32
CA TYR A 49 6.68 -0.24 19.93
C TYR A 49 6.25 0.62 21.12
N HIS A 50 6.48 1.93 21.03
CA HIS A 50 5.86 2.89 21.93
C HIS A 50 4.52 3.32 21.34
N THR A 51 3.45 2.64 21.75
CA THR A 51 2.08 3.00 21.39
C THR A 51 1.58 4.05 22.38
N GLY A 52 1.66 5.32 21.99
CA GLY A 52 1.07 6.44 22.73
C GLY A 52 0.20 7.31 21.80
N HIS A 53 -0.76 8.01 22.39
CA HIS A 53 -1.65 8.94 21.67
C HIS A 53 -0.92 10.14 21.05
N ASP A 54 0.33 10.38 21.45
CA ASP A 54 1.16 11.46 20.93
C ASP A 54 1.99 11.05 19.70
N SER A 55 1.83 9.81 19.21
CA SER A 55 2.56 9.36 18.01
C SER A 55 2.04 10.06 16.75
N THR A 56 2.95 10.30 15.79
CA THR A 56 2.58 10.81 14.45
C THR A 56 1.50 9.95 13.81
N VAL A 57 1.58 8.62 14.00
CA VAL A 57 0.60 7.69 13.46
C VAL A 57 -0.79 7.92 14.05
N ASP A 58 -0.89 8.10 15.37
CA ASP A 58 -2.18 8.35 16.03
C ASP A 58 -2.74 9.74 15.65
N LYS A 59 -1.86 10.74 15.54
CA LYS A 59 -2.23 12.11 15.14
C LYS A 59 -2.84 12.18 13.74
N PHE A 60 -2.31 11.42 12.79
CA PHE A 60 -2.79 11.39 11.41
C PHE A 60 -3.64 10.13 11.10
N LYS A 61 -4.20 9.45 12.10
CA LYS A 61 -5.04 8.25 11.82
C LYS A 61 -6.40 8.60 11.22
N SER A 62 -6.91 9.79 11.51
CA SER A 62 -8.23 10.24 11.11
C SER A 62 -8.33 10.31 9.58
N PRO A 63 -9.43 9.82 8.96
CA PRO A 63 -9.65 9.98 7.53
C PRO A 63 -9.65 11.45 7.09
N VAL A 64 -9.97 12.39 7.99
CA VAL A 64 -9.89 13.84 7.72
C VAL A 64 -8.47 14.28 7.41
N ASP A 65 -7.51 13.79 8.18
CA ASP A 65 -6.13 14.27 8.08
C ASP A 65 -5.32 13.50 7.03
N ILE A 66 -5.63 12.22 6.81
CA ILE A 66 -4.77 11.31 6.06
C ILE A 66 -5.20 11.01 4.63
N GLN A 67 -6.47 11.22 4.31
CA GLN A 67 -7.09 10.85 3.03
C GLN A 67 -6.23 11.12 1.80
N ASP A 68 -5.68 12.33 1.68
CA ASP A 68 -4.92 12.73 0.50
C ASP A 68 -3.48 12.22 0.57
N LYS A 69 -2.89 12.33 1.77
CA LYS A 69 -1.51 11.94 2.05
C LYS A 69 -1.26 10.46 1.78
N ILE A 70 -2.22 9.59 2.10
CA ILE A 70 -2.07 8.15 1.86
C ILE A 70 -2.06 7.83 0.36
N LEU A 71 -2.87 8.53 -0.44
CA LEU A 71 -2.85 8.34 -1.90
C LEU A 71 -1.57 8.90 -2.52
N VAL A 72 -1.07 10.04 -2.03
CA VAL A 72 0.23 10.59 -2.45
C VAL A 72 1.36 9.60 -2.13
N PHE A 73 1.35 8.98 -0.95
CA PHE A 73 2.31 7.93 -0.61
C PHE A 73 2.24 6.75 -1.61
N PHE A 74 1.04 6.25 -1.92
CA PHE A 74 0.89 5.15 -2.90
C PHE A 74 1.37 5.52 -4.30
N GLU A 75 1.03 6.72 -4.77
CA GLU A 75 1.45 7.24 -6.07
C GLU A 75 2.97 7.35 -6.16
N GLN A 76 3.62 7.93 -5.14
CA GLN A 76 5.09 8.04 -5.08
C GLN A 76 5.77 6.68 -4.96
N LEU A 77 5.20 5.75 -4.20
CA LEU A 77 5.72 4.39 -4.06
C LEU A 77 5.75 3.68 -5.42
N PHE A 78 4.64 3.76 -6.17
CA PHE A 78 4.53 3.15 -7.49
C PHE A 78 5.40 3.84 -8.54
N GLU A 79 5.52 5.17 -8.49
CA GLU A 79 6.44 5.92 -9.36
C GLU A 79 7.89 5.49 -9.14
N LYS A 80 8.36 5.48 -7.88
CA LYS A 80 9.72 5.03 -7.55
C LYS A 80 9.95 3.59 -7.94
N ASN A 81 8.97 2.72 -7.76
CA ASN A 81 9.07 1.32 -8.15
C ASN A 81 9.26 1.16 -9.66
N ARG A 82 8.44 1.84 -10.47
CA ARG A 82 8.58 1.82 -11.93
C ARG A 82 9.95 2.30 -12.41
N ALA A 83 10.48 3.34 -11.77
CA ALA A 83 11.78 3.90 -12.12
C ALA A 83 12.94 2.89 -11.94
N VAL A 84 12.79 1.91 -11.06
CA VAL A 84 13.83 0.91 -10.76
C VAL A 84 13.53 -0.48 -11.31
N ASN A 85 12.33 -0.71 -11.85
CA ASN A 85 11.83 -2.02 -12.26
C ASN A 85 11.23 -2.00 -13.67
N ASP A 86 11.92 -1.35 -14.61
CA ASP A 86 11.60 -1.30 -16.04
C ASP A 86 10.14 -0.93 -16.37
N GLY A 87 9.55 -0.03 -15.57
CA GLY A 87 8.17 0.42 -15.76
C GLY A 87 7.10 -0.49 -15.17
N GLU A 88 7.46 -1.64 -14.58
CA GLU A 88 6.54 -2.54 -13.90
C GLU A 88 6.46 -2.29 -12.39
N ILE A 89 5.33 -2.62 -11.78
CA ILE A 89 5.15 -2.53 -10.32
C ILE A 89 5.40 -3.89 -9.67
N SER A 90 6.44 -4.01 -8.86
CA SER A 90 6.74 -5.27 -8.16
C SER A 90 5.64 -5.67 -7.16
N SER A 91 5.45 -6.98 -6.99
CA SER A 91 4.46 -7.53 -6.04
C SER A 91 4.70 -7.08 -4.60
N TYR A 92 5.95 -6.78 -4.24
CA TYR A 92 6.31 -6.18 -2.95
C TYR A 92 5.70 -4.79 -2.77
N ALA A 93 5.86 -3.88 -3.75
CA ALA A 93 5.27 -2.54 -3.65
C ALA A 93 3.73 -2.59 -3.67
N GLN A 94 3.15 -3.48 -4.49
CA GLN A 94 1.71 -3.76 -4.47
C GLN A 94 1.25 -4.22 -3.08
N SER A 95 1.99 -5.14 -2.45
CA SER A 95 1.70 -5.66 -1.11
C SER A 95 1.80 -4.60 -0.01
N MET A 96 2.71 -3.63 -0.15
CA MET A 96 2.82 -2.49 0.79
C MET A 96 1.58 -1.59 0.75
N VAL A 97 1.04 -1.31 -0.45
CA VAL A 97 -0.22 -0.57 -0.59
C VAL A 97 -1.38 -1.35 0.03
N LEU A 98 -1.48 -2.66 -0.26
CA LEU A 98 -2.54 -3.50 0.31
C LEU A 98 -2.45 -3.62 1.83
N TYR A 99 -1.23 -3.70 2.37
CA TYR A 99 -1.01 -3.67 3.82
C TYR A 99 -1.60 -2.39 4.40
N GLU A 100 -1.22 -1.23 3.85
CA GLU A 100 -1.68 0.09 4.29
C GLU A 100 -3.20 0.27 4.21
N LEU A 101 -3.81 -0.22 3.14
CA LEU A 101 -5.26 -0.19 2.97
C LEU A 101 -5.99 -1.10 3.97
N ASN A 102 -5.48 -2.31 4.20
CA ASN A 102 -6.10 -3.30 5.06
C ASN A 102 -6.20 -2.82 6.51
N TRP A 103 -5.14 -2.25 7.08
CA TRP A 103 -5.19 -1.82 8.48
C TRP A 103 -6.14 -0.63 8.66
N ARG A 104 -6.20 0.31 7.70
CA ARG A 104 -7.16 1.43 7.73
C ARG A 104 -8.59 0.97 7.53
N PHE A 105 -8.80 -0.02 6.67
CA PHE A 105 -10.11 -0.63 6.48
C PHE A 105 -10.59 -1.27 7.79
N LYS A 106 -9.73 -2.06 8.45
CA LYS A 106 -10.02 -2.67 9.77
C LYS A 106 -10.34 -1.65 10.86
N GLN A 107 -9.77 -0.45 10.78
CA GLN A 107 -9.98 0.62 11.76
C GLN A 107 -11.13 1.57 11.38
N HIS A 108 -11.82 1.34 10.24
CA HIS A 108 -12.83 2.24 9.70
C HIS A 108 -12.29 3.66 9.40
N THR A 109 -11.01 3.79 9.09
CA THR A 109 -10.34 5.07 8.79
C THR A 109 -9.92 5.20 7.32
N LEU A 110 -10.27 4.23 6.47
CA LEU A 110 -9.91 4.26 5.05
C LEU A 110 -10.70 5.29 4.26
N PHE A 111 -12.04 5.26 4.36
CA PHE A 111 -12.90 6.06 3.49
C PHE A 111 -13.18 7.44 4.07
N PRO A 112 -12.93 8.52 3.32
CA PRO A 112 -13.14 9.88 3.81
C PRO A 112 -14.59 10.36 3.60
N TYR A 113 -15.54 9.76 4.31
CA TYR A 113 -16.97 10.11 4.19
C TYR A 113 -17.33 11.54 4.63
N HIS A 114 -16.39 12.28 5.22
CA HIS A 114 -16.56 13.69 5.57
C HIS A 114 -16.42 14.62 4.34
N LEU A 115 -15.85 14.14 3.23
CA LEU A 115 -15.74 14.90 1.99
C LEU A 115 -17.11 15.15 1.36
N LYS A 116 -17.22 16.26 0.62
CA LYS A 116 -18.36 16.48 -0.27
C LYS A 116 -18.30 15.50 -1.43
N GLU A 117 -19.46 15.23 -2.05
CA GLU A 117 -19.61 14.25 -3.12
C GLU A 117 -18.57 14.39 -4.23
N ALA A 118 -18.34 15.61 -4.75
CA ALA A 118 -17.35 15.85 -5.79
C ALA A 118 -15.91 15.47 -5.38
N ASP A 119 -15.50 15.85 -4.17
CA ASP A 119 -14.15 15.56 -3.65
C ASP A 119 -14.00 14.07 -3.35
N PHE A 120 -15.05 13.44 -2.81
CA PHE A 120 -15.08 12.00 -2.55
C PHE A 120 -14.96 11.19 -3.84
N GLU A 121 -15.67 11.58 -4.91
CA GLU A 121 -15.57 10.93 -6.21
C GLU A 121 -14.17 11.09 -6.83
N MET A 122 -13.55 12.26 -6.69
CA MET A 122 -12.16 12.47 -7.11
C MET A 122 -11.19 11.58 -6.33
N TRP A 123 -11.36 11.49 -5.01
CA TRP A 123 -10.57 10.62 -4.15
C TRP A 123 -10.74 9.14 -4.54
N MET A 124 -11.97 8.69 -4.73
CA MET A 124 -12.30 7.33 -5.16
C MET A 124 -11.71 7.00 -6.53
N LYS A 125 -11.71 7.96 -7.47
CA LYS A 125 -11.10 7.80 -8.79
C LYS A 125 -9.58 7.58 -8.69
N ARG A 126 -8.89 8.33 -7.83
CA ARG A 126 -7.45 8.12 -7.57
C ARG A 126 -7.18 6.75 -6.95
N LEU A 127 -7.94 6.37 -5.93
CA LEU A 127 -7.81 5.05 -5.31
C LEU A 127 -8.06 3.90 -6.32
N LYS A 128 -9.09 4.02 -7.17
CA LYS A 128 -9.33 3.06 -8.27
C LYS A 128 -8.15 2.97 -9.24
N LYS A 129 -7.54 4.10 -9.61
CA LYS A 129 -6.36 4.12 -10.49
C LYS A 129 -5.18 3.36 -9.87
N ILE A 130 -4.93 3.56 -8.57
CA ILE A 130 -3.90 2.82 -7.82
C ILE A 130 -4.23 1.32 -7.82
N PHE A 131 -5.47 0.96 -7.48
CA PHE A 131 -5.89 -0.45 -7.45
C PHE A 131 -5.79 -1.14 -8.81
N LYS A 132 -5.99 -0.43 -9.92
CA LYS A 132 -5.86 -1.00 -11.26
C LYS A 132 -4.49 -1.65 -11.49
N GLU A 133 -3.44 -1.07 -10.91
CA GLU A 133 -2.06 -1.52 -11.03
C GLU A 133 -1.69 -2.71 -10.11
N ILE A 134 -2.55 -3.04 -9.14
CA ILE A 134 -2.31 -4.14 -8.20
C ILE A 134 -2.86 -5.43 -8.77
N SER A 135 -2.03 -6.42 -9.10
CA SER A 135 -2.50 -7.72 -9.60
C SER A 135 -3.47 -8.38 -8.61
N VAL A 136 -4.51 -9.06 -9.13
CA VAL A 136 -5.45 -9.82 -8.29
C VAL A 136 -4.76 -10.95 -7.54
N ASP A 137 -3.75 -11.56 -8.15
CA ASP A 137 -2.91 -12.56 -7.50
C ASP A 137 -2.27 -12.02 -6.22
N THR A 138 -1.72 -10.80 -6.26
CA THR A 138 -1.17 -10.14 -5.07
C THR A 138 -2.25 -9.84 -4.02
N ILE A 139 -3.48 -9.48 -4.43
CA ILE A 139 -4.60 -9.29 -3.49
C ILE A 139 -4.95 -10.62 -2.79
N LEU A 140 -5.08 -11.70 -3.55
CA LEU A 140 -5.45 -13.02 -3.03
C LEU A 140 -4.40 -13.59 -2.08
N HIS A 141 -3.12 -13.38 -2.39
CA HIS A 141 -2.00 -13.84 -1.58
C HIS A 141 -1.57 -12.88 -0.47
N GLN A 142 -2.21 -11.70 -0.36
CA GLN A 142 -1.85 -10.71 0.67
C GLN A 142 -1.94 -11.32 2.08
N PRO A 143 -0.83 -11.32 2.85
CA PRO A 143 -0.84 -11.81 4.23
C PRO A 143 -1.61 -10.85 5.14
N LEU A 144 -2.21 -11.39 6.21
CA LEU A 144 -2.93 -10.64 7.26
C LEU A 144 -4.18 -9.86 6.78
N MET A 145 -4.52 -9.92 5.49
CA MET A 145 -5.80 -9.46 4.94
C MET A 145 -6.79 -10.63 4.97
N ASP A 146 -7.93 -10.40 5.60
CA ASP A 146 -8.99 -11.40 5.69
C ASP A 146 -9.58 -11.68 4.29
N TYR A 147 -10.17 -12.88 4.12
CA TYR A 147 -10.77 -13.28 2.86
C TYR A 147 -11.86 -12.30 2.40
N TYR A 148 -12.73 -11.83 3.29
CA TYR A 148 -13.82 -10.92 2.90
C TYR A 148 -13.32 -9.54 2.49
N HIS A 149 -12.26 -9.02 3.11
CA HIS A 149 -11.59 -7.79 2.70
C HIS A 149 -10.98 -7.93 1.30
N LYS A 150 -10.36 -9.08 1.00
CA LYS A 150 -9.83 -9.38 -0.34
C LYS A 150 -10.95 -9.30 -1.38
N ILE A 151 -12.07 -9.98 -1.12
CA ILE A 151 -13.22 -9.96 -2.01
C ILE A 151 -13.79 -8.55 -2.16
N HIS A 152 -13.93 -7.80 -1.06
CA HIS A 152 -14.39 -6.41 -1.10
C HIS A 152 -13.52 -5.55 -2.02
N PHE A 153 -12.20 -5.63 -1.91
CA PHE A 153 -11.30 -4.85 -2.75
C PHE A 153 -11.37 -5.26 -4.23
N ILE A 154 -11.45 -6.56 -4.47
CA ILE A 154 -11.63 -7.15 -5.81
C ILE A 154 -12.93 -6.63 -6.43
N GLU A 155 -14.09 -6.82 -5.79
CA GLU A 155 -15.38 -6.37 -6.33
C GLU A 155 -15.48 -4.85 -6.51
N ARG A 156 -14.87 -4.08 -5.60
CA ARG A 156 -15.02 -2.62 -5.59
C ARG A 156 -14.10 -1.90 -6.57
N PHE A 157 -12.92 -2.45 -6.82
CA PHE A 157 -11.85 -1.75 -7.53
C PHE A 157 -11.28 -2.47 -8.75
N LYS A 158 -11.65 -3.74 -8.98
CA LYS A 158 -11.26 -4.46 -10.19
C LYS A 158 -12.44 -4.59 -11.12
N GLU A 159 -12.23 -4.19 -12.36
CA GLU A 159 -13.19 -4.38 -13.45
C GLU A 159 -13.03 -5.81 -13.99
N GLU A 160 -14.13 -6.40 -14.49
CA GLU A 160 -14.15 -7.67 -15.24
C GLU A 160 -13.80 -8.97 -14.47
N ILE A 161 -14.27 -9.10 -13.23
CA ILE A 161 -14.20 -10.37 -12.51
C ILE A 161 -15.45 -11.20 -12.81
N ARG A 162 -15.25 -12.35 -13.46
CA ARG A 162 -16.28 -13.38 -13.55
C ARG A 162 -16.16 -14.29 -12.34
N VAL A 163 -17.20 -14.29 -11.52
CA VAL A 163 -17.33 -15.27 -10.43
C VAL A 163 -17.93 -16.54 -11.01
N GLU A 164 -17.21 -17.65 -10.88
CA GLU A 164 -17.70 -18.97 -11.23
C GLU A 164 -17.89 -19.80 -9.97
N ASN A 165 -19.10 -20.31 -9.78
CA ASN A 165 -19.38 -21.28 -8.73
C ASN A 165 -19.41 -22.67 -9.37
N ASN A 166 -18.47 -23.53 -8.98
CA ASN A 166 -18.33 -24.89 -9.49
C ASN A 166 -18.29 -25.91 -8.34
N SER A 167 -18.19 -27.19 -8.66
CA SER A 167 -18.16 -28.28 -7.67
C SER A 167 -16.97 -28.23 -6.69
N TYR A 168 -15.98 -27.38 -6.94
CA TYR A 168 -14.80 -27.16 -6.08
C TYR A 168 -14.88 -25.86 -5.25
N GLY A 169 -15.92 -25.04 -5.44
CA GLY A 169 -16.14 -23.80 -4.71
C GLY A 169 -16.29 -22.56 -5.61
N ILE A 170 -16.01 -21.39 -5.04
CA ILE A 170 -16.08 -20.09 -5.72
C ILE A 170 -14.71 -19.75 -6.31
N SER A 171 -14.66 -19.61 -7.63
CA SER A 171 -13.49 -19.16 -8.40
C SER A 171 -13.69 -17.75 -8.92
N PHE A 172 -12.67 -16.90 -8.79
CA PHE A 172 -12.66 -15.55 -9.36
C PHE A 172 -11.79 -15.56 -10.62
N ILE A 173 -12.41 -15.38 -11.78
CA ILE A 173 -11.75 -15.36 -13.08
C ILE A 173 -11.63 -13.92 -13.55
N ILE A 174 -10.42 -13.50 -13.86
CA ILE A 174 -10.14 -12.18 -14.42
C ILE A 174 -10.17 -12.34 -15.93
N LYS A 175 -10.95 -11.51 -16.64
CA LYS A 175 -10.76 -11.40 -18.08
C LYS A 175 -9.48 -10.60 -18.33
N THR A 176 -8.46 -11.26 -18.83
CA THR A 176 -7.36 -10.59 -19.53
C THR A 176 -7.84 -10.27 -20.94
N ASN A 177 -7.97 -8.98 -21.27
CA ASN A 177 -8.14 -8.51 -22.65
C ASN A 177 -6.88 -8.82 -23.46
#